data_AF-A0AAN0R1C9-F1
#
_entry.id   AF-A0AAN0R1C9-F1
#
_cell.length_a   1.000
_cell.length_b   1.000
_cell.length_c   1.000
_cell.angle_alpha   90.00
_cell.angle_beta   90.00
_cell.angle_gamma   90.00
#
_symmetry.space_group_name_H-M   'P 1'
#
loop_
_entity.id
_entity.type
_entity.pdbx_description
1 polymer ?
#
loop_
_entity_poly.entity_id
_entity_poly.type
_entity_poly.pdbx_seq_one_letter_code
_entity_poly.pdbx_strand_id
1 'polypeptide(L)'
;MKILVIRLGLLALVLASYWGAYQHGRSVERAESGLVSAQRDSGDRLAEVLGERGARAEEQRRATAQEEARAHAKEEHQVADVGAAAADAAGQRMRGDAANLAATVSCPGTDTAAVARGQAATRAAMVLSDLLARADARAGELAKAYDRARIAGEQCEREYDGLIKRSPSSG
;
A
#
# COMPACT_ATOMS: atom_id res chain seq x y z
N MET A 1 -41.08 68.00 57.27
CA MET A 1 -40.51 66.63 57.40
C MET A 1 -41.32 65.56 56.66
N LYS A 2 -42.63 65.39 56.88
CA LYS A 2 -43.44 64.31 56.25
C LYS A 2 -43.38 64.26 54.71
N ILE A 3 -43.45 65.40 54.02
CA ILE A 3 -43.39 65.47 52.54
C ILE A 3 -42.04 65.01 51.98
N LEU A 4 -40.94 65.28 52.70
CA LEU A 4 -39.60 64.91 52.27
C LEU A 4 -39.39 63.39 52.34
N VAL A 5 -39.92 62.75 53.38
CA VAL A 5 -39.89 61.29 53.57
C VAL A 5 -40.70 60.58 52.46
N ILE A 6 -41.88 61.11 52.11
CA ILE A 6 -42.71 60.54 51.03
C ILE A 6 -41.99 60.65 49.67
N ARG A 7 -41.38 61.79 49.37
CA ARG A 7 -40.63 61.98 48.11
C ARG A 7 -39.40 61.06 48.01
N LEU A 8 -38.68 60.86 49.11
CA LEU A 8 -37.55 59.93 49.17
C LEU A 8 -38.00 58.48 49.00
N GLY A 9 -39.12 58.08 49.62
CA GLY A 9 -39.71 56.75 49.45
C GLY A 9 -40.11 56.48 48.00
N LEU A 10 -40.75 57.44 47.33
CA LEU A 10 -41.11 57.32 45.91
C LEU A 10 -39.88 57.23 45.00
N LEU A 11 -38.85 58.05 45.25
CA LEU A 11 -37.58 57.98 44.50
C LEU A 11 -36.89 56.63 44.67
N ALA A 12 -36.83 56.11 45.90
CA ALA A 12 -36.25 54.79 46.16
C ALA A 12 -37.01 53.67 45.43
N LEU A 13 -38.34 53.75 45.37
CA LEU A 13 -39.18 52.77 44.69
C LEU A 13 -38.97 52.80 43.16
N VAL A 14 -38.83 53.99 42.57
CA VAL A 14 -38.50 54.15 41.14
C VAL A 14 -37.10 53.63 40.82
N LEU A 15 -36.11 53.91 41.68
CA LEU A 15 -34.75 53.40 41.48
C LEU A 15 -34.69 51.87 41.62
N ALA A 16 -35.41 51.30 42.58
CA ALA A 16 -35.47 49.86 42.77
C ALA A 16 -36.16 49.14 41.59
N SER A 17 -37.24 49.70 41.04
CA SER A 17 -37.91 49.12 39.87
C SER A 17 -37.04 49.19 38.61
N TYR A 18 -36.37 50.32 38.38
CA TYR A 18 -35.42 50.47 37.28
C TYR A 18 -34.22 49.52 37.41
N TRP A 19 -33.66 49.39 38.62
CA TRP A 19 -32.58 48.45 38.89
C TRP A 19 -32.99 47.00 38.67
N GLY A 20 -34.19 46.62 39.12
CA GLY A 20 -34.75 45.29 38.87
C GLY A 20 -34.91 44.99 37.38
N ALA A 21 -35.44 45.94 36.61
CA ALA A 21 -35.57 45.80 35.15
C ALA A 21 -34.20 45.69 34.46
N TYR A 22 -33.21 46.48 34.88
CA TYR A 22 -31.84 46.42 34.34
C TYR A 22 -31.15 45.08 34.64
N GLN A 23 -31.22 44.61 35.89
CA GLN A 23 -30.64 43.32 36.28
C GLN A 23 -31.33 42.17 35.57
N HIS A 24 -32.65 42.24 35.40
CA HIS A 24 -33.40 41.25 34.65
C HIS A 24 -32.96 41.21 33.18
N GLY A 25 -32.87 42.36 32.50
CA GLY A 25 -32.35 42.44 31.13
C GLY A 25 -30.93 41.87 31.00
N ARG A 26 -30.02 42.22 31.92
CA ARG A 26 -28.66 41.66 31.97
C ARG A 26 -28.63 40.15 32.21
N SER A 27 -29.57 39.61 32.98
CA SER A 27 -29.65 38.17 33.23
C SER A 27 -30.15 37.40 32.00
N VAL A 28 -31.14 37.96 31.28
CA VAL A 28 -31.67 37.39 30.04
C VAL A 28 -30.61 37.39 28.94
N GLU A 29 -29.92 38.50 28.72
CA GLU A 29 -28.85 38.56 27.71
C GLU A 29 -27.72 37.56 27.99
N ARG A 30 -27.31 37.41 29.26
CA ARG A 30 -26.28 36.41 29.62
C ARG A 30 -26.78 34.98 29.43
N ALA A 31 -28.04 34.70 29.75
CA ALA A 31 -28.63 33.39 29.54
C ALA A 31 -28.72 33.05 28.05
N GLU A 32 -29.22 33.97 27.23
CA GLU A 32 -29.31 33.80 25.77
C GLU A 32 -27.92 33.65 25.14
N SER A 33 -26.96 34.50 25.52
CA SER A 33 -25.57 34.39 25.06
C SER A 33 -24.95 33.05 25.45
N GLY A 34 -25.20 32.60 26.68
CA GLY A 34 -24.71 31.32 27.19
C GLY A 34 -25.29 30.12 26.43
N LEU A 35 -26.58 30.15 26.09
CA LEU A 35 -27.22 29.11 25.28
C LEU A 35 -26.64 29.07 23.86
N VAL A 36 -26.47 30.23 23.22
CA VAL A 36 -25.90 30.31 21.87
C VAL A 36 -24.44 29.82 21.87
N SER A 37 -23.64 30.21 22.87
CA SER A 37 -22.26 29.71 23.03
C SER A 37 -22.24 28.20 23.24
N ALA A 38 -23.05 27.67 24.15
CA ALA A 38 -23.12 26.22 24.40
C ALA A 38 -23.55 25.43 23.15
N GLN A 39 -24.49 25.97 22.36
CA GLN A 39 -24.90 25.36 21.10
C GLN A 39 -23.76 25.34 20.08
N ARG A 40 -23.01 26.45 19.93
CA ARG A 40 -21.83 26.51 19.06
C ARG A 40 -20.75 25.54 19.51
N ASP A 41 -20.39 25.54 20.79
CA ASP A 41 -19.38 24.63 21.35
C ASP A 41 -19.76 23.17 21.11
N SER A 42 -21.05 22.81 21.26
CA SER A 42 -21.52 21.46 20.98
C SER A 42 -21.42 21.09 19.50
N GLY A 43 -21.71 22.05 18.60
CA GLY A 43 -21.56 21.89 17.16
C GLY A 43 -20.10 21.74 16.75
N ASP A 44 -19.22 22.56 17.31
CA ASP A 44 -17.78 22.54 17.05
C ASP A 44 -17.16 21.23 17.52
N ARG A 45 -17.53 20.74 18.71
CA ARG A 45 -17.10 19.43 19.22
C ARG A 45 -17.59 18.27 18.35
N LEU A 46 -18.83 18.34 17.88
CA LEU A 46 -19.37 17.32 16.99
C LEU A 46 -18.63 17.34 15.65
N ALA A 47 -18.38 18.52 15.09
CA ALA A 47 -17.65 18.69 13.85
C ALA A 47 -16.20 18.20 13.97
N GLU A 48 -15.53 18.48 15.09
CA GLU A 48 -14.18 17.98 15.42
C GLU A 48 -14.17 16.45 15.43
N VAL A 49 -15.06 15.81 16.19
CA VAL A 49 -15.12 14.34 16.29
C VAL A 49 -15.48 13.68 14.96
N LEU A 50 -16.40 14.26 14.18
CA LEU A 50 -16.75 13.76 12.85
C LEU A 50 -15.58 13.91 11.88
N GLY A 51 -14.87 15.05 11.93
CA GLY A 51 -13.68 15.31 11.15
C GLY A 51 -12.56 14.31 11.45
N GLU A 52 -12.26 14.08 12.74
CA GLU A 52 -11.28 13.10 13.19
C GLU A 52 -11.64 11.68 12.75
N ARG A 53 -12.91 11.28 12.88
CA ARG A 53 -13.37 9.96 12.44
C ARG A 53 -13.25 9.79 10.93
N GLY A 54 -13.61 10.82 10.16
CA GLY A 54 -13.44 10.84 8.70
C GLY A 54 -11.97 10.70 8.31
N ALA A 55 -11.09 11.48 8.94
CA ALA A 55 -9.65 11.41 8.70
C ALA A 55 -9.08 10.03 9.04
N ARG A 56 -9.41 9.46 10.22
CA ARG A 56 -8.95 8.11 10.58
C ARG A 56 -9.51 7.02 9.68
N ALA A 57 -10.75 7.13 9.23
CA ALA A 57 -11.33 6.17 8.29
C ALA A 57 -10.59 6.20 6.94
N GLU A 58 -10.21 7.39 6.48
CA GLU A 58 -9.43 7.55 5.25
C GLU A 58 -8.00 7.04 5.42
N GLU A 59 -7.35 7.33 6.55
CA GLU A 59 -6.03 6.77 6.90
C GLU A 59 -6.06 5.24 6.95
N GLN A 60 -7.08 4.66 7.59
CA GLN A 60 -7.27 3.20 7.65
C GLN A 60 -7.51 2.61 6.26
N ARG A 61 -8.36 3.22 5.43
CA ARG A 61 -8.56 2.76 4.05
C ARG A 61 -7.26 2.76 3.25
N ARG A 62 -6.43 3.80 3.39
CA ARG A 62 -5.12 3.89 2.73
C ARG A 62 -4.16 2.84 3.26
N ALA A 63 -4.12 2.62 4.57
CA ALA A 63 -3.28 1.61 5.20
C ALA A 63 -3.67 0.20 4.74
N THR A 64 -4.95 -0.17 4.78
CA THR A 64 -5.45 -1.47 4.30
C THR A 64 -5.10 -1.69 2.83
N ALA A 65 -5.33 -0.70 1.96
CA ALA A 65 -4.98 -0.84 0.55
C ALA A 65 -3.47 -0.99 0.30
N GLN A 66 -2.63 -0.31 1.08
CA GLN A 66 -1.17 -0.49 1.01
C GLN A 66 -0.75 -1.86 1.53
N GLU A 67 -1.38 -2.37 2.58
CA GLU A 67 -1.12 -3.71 3.11
C GLU A 67 -1.53 -4.80 2.12
N GLU A 68 -2.69 -4.68 1.49
CA GLU A 68 -3.15 -5.59 0.43
C GLU A 68 -2.21 -5.58 -0.77
N ALA A 69 -1.81 -4.39 -1.25
CA ALA A 69 -0.85 -4.25 -2.34
C ALA A 69 0.52 -4.89 -2.00
N ARG A 70 1.00 -4.70 -0.76
CA ARG A 70 2.24 -5.33 -0.29
C ARG A 70 2.10 -6.84 -0.16
N ALA A 71 0.96 -7.35 0.28
CA ALA A 71 0.70 -8.78 0.41
C ALA A 71 0.69 -9.45 -0.98
N HIS A 72 -0.04 -8.88 -1.93
CA HIS A 72 -0.05 -9.36 -3.32
C HIS A 72 1.34 -9.32 -3.97
N ALA A 73 2.09 -8.23 -3.81
CA ALA A 73 3.45 -8.15 -4.35
C ALA A 73 4.38 -9.21 -3.76
N LYS A 74 4.27 -9.50 -2.44
CA LYS A 74 5.04 -10.57 -1.80
C LYS A 74 4.69 -11.95 -2.35
N GLU A 75 3.40 -12.21 -2.57
CA GLU A 75 2.93 -13.49 -3.13
C GLU A 75 3.45 -13.69 -4.56
N GLU A 76 3.35 -12.67 -5.43
CA GLU A 76 3.88 -12.72 -6.80
C GLU A 76 5.39 -12.94 -6.82
N HIS A 77 6.14 -12.24 -5.95
CA HIS A 77 7.58 -12.46 -5.81
C HIS A 77 7.90 -13.88 -5.34
N GLN A 78 7.16 -14.42 -4.37
CA GLN A 78 7.38 -15.78 -3.88
C GLN A 78 7.11 -16.83 -4.96
N VAL A 79 6.04 -16.67 -5.74
CA VAL A 79 5.73 -17.57 -6.87
C VAL A 79 6.84 -17.51 -7.92
N ALA A 80 7.33 -16.32 -8.25
CA ALA A 80 8.43 -16.14 -9.20
C ALA A 80 9.75 -16.77 -8.68
N ASP A 81 10.06 -16.61 -7.39
CA ASP A 81 11.26 -17.19 -6.78
C ASP A 81 11.21 -18.72 -6.75
N VAL A 82 10.05 -19.30 -6.39
CA VAL A 82 9.83 -20.75 -6.44
C VAL A 82 9.91 -21.28 -7.87
N GLY A 83 9.32 -20.55 -8.83
CA GLY A 83 9.40 -20.89 -10.25
C GLY A 83 10.84 -20.87 -10.78
N ALA A 84 11.61 -19.84 -10.43
CA ALA A 84 13.02 -19.72 -10.80
C ALA A 84 13.86 -20.85 -10.20
N ALA A 85 13.66 -21.19 -8.92
CA ALA A 85 14.35 -22.30 -8.27
C ALA A 85 14.00 -23.66 -8.90
N ALA A 86 12.72 -23.88 -9.25
CA ALA A 86 12.28 -25.09 -9.92
C ALA A 86 12.89 -25.24 -11.32
N ALA A 87 12.96 -24.14 -12.08
CA ALA A 87 13.61 -24.11 -13.39
C ALA A 87 15.13 -24.38 -13.29
N ASP A 88 15.82 -23.74 -12.34
CA ASP A 88 17.24 -23.97 -12.09
C ASP A 88 17.52 -25.45 -11.72
N ALA A 89 16.69 -26.04 -10.85
CA ALA A 89 16.79 -27.45 -10.47
C ALA A 89 16.52 -28.40 -11.64
N ALA A 90 15.52 -28.10 -12.49
CA ALA A 90 15.24 -28.87 -13.70
C ALA A 90 16.41 -28.80 -14.69
N GLY A 91 17.00 -27.62 -14.89
CA GLY A 91 18.19 -27.44 -15.72
C GLY A 91 19.41 -28.21 -15.21
N GLN A 92 19.64 -28.22 -13.89
CA GLN A 92 20.71 -29.01 -13.28
C GLN A 92 20.51 -30.51 -13.49
N ARG A 93 19.29 -31.04 -13.29
CA ARG A 93 18.98 -32.45 -13.56
C ARG A 93 19.22 -32.81 -15.02
N MET A 94 18.70 -32.00 -15.95
CA MET A 94 18.89 -32.24 -17.39
C MET A 94 20.36 -32.26 -17.79
N ARG A 95 21.19 -31.36 -17.24
CA ARG A 95 22.64 -31.38 -17.46
C ARG A 95 23.31 -32.62 -16.85
N GLY A 96 22.87 -33.06 -15.67
CA GLY A 96 23.32 -34.29 -15.04
C GLY A 96 22.99 -35.53 -15.87
N ASP A 97 21.75 -35.64 -16.35
CA ASP A 97 21.28 -36.75 -17.19
C ASP A 97 22.02 -36.78 -18.53
N ALA A 98 22.25 -35.61 -19.15
CA ALA A 98 23.03 -35.50 -20.37
C ALA A 98 24.50 -35.89 -20.16
N ALA A 99 25.12 -35.50 -19.04
CA ALA A 99 26.49 -35.90 -18.71
C ALA A 99 26.59 -37.42 -18.46
N ASN A 100 25.61 -38.00 -17.78
CA ASN A 100 25.54 -39.44 -17.54
C ASN A 100 25.37 -40.21 -18.86
N LEU A 101 24.48 -39.75 -19.74
CA LEU A 101 24.31 -40.32 -21.08
C LEU A 101 25.59 -40.20 -21.91
N ALA A 102 26.28 -39.06 -21.87
CA ALA A 102 27.55 -38.90 -22.56
C ALA A 102 28.60 -39.89 -22.03
N ALA A 103 28.67 -40.10 -20.71
CA ALA A 103 29.59 -41.06 -20.09
C ALA A 103 29.27 -42.52 -20.47
N THR A 104 28.00 -42.93 -20.49
CA THR A 104 27.61 -44.30 -20.87
C THR A 104 27.87 -44.59 -22.34
N VAL A 105 27.70 -43.59 -23.22
CA VAL A 105 27.98 -43.72 -24.66
C VAL A 105 29.49 -43.65 -24.98
N SER A 106 30.31 -43.06 -24.10
CA SER A 106 31.77 -42.89 -24.33
C SER A 106 32.60 -44.17 -24.15
N CYS A 107 32.00 -45.29 -23.71
CA CYS A 107 32.69 -46.59 -23.68
C CYS A 107 33.06 -47.02 -25.11
N PRO A 108 34.34 -46.98 -25.52
CA PRO A 108 34.72 -47.24 -26.89
C PRO A 108 34.57 -48.74 -27.17
N GLY A 109 33.84 -49.09 -28.24
CA GLY A 109 33.97 -50.40 -28.86
C GLY A 109 35.40 -50.60 -29.38
N THR A 110 35.84 -51.86 -29.50
CA THR A 110 37.22 -52.24 -29.83
C THR A 110 37.71 -51.82 -31.23
N ASP A 111 36.88 -51.16 -32.05
CA ASP A 111 37.22 -50.75 -33.41
C ASP A 111 37.86 -49.34 -33.43
N THR A 112 39.18 -49.33 -33.42
CA THR A 112 40.02 -48.12 -33.41
C THR A 112 39.86 -47.25 -34.67
N ALA A 113 39.45 -47.82 -35.81
CA ALA A 113 39.25 -47.08 -37.06
C ALA A 113 37.95 -46.25 -37.04
N ALA A 114 36.92 -46.74 -36.36
CA ALA A 114 35.68 -45.99 -36.11
C ALA A 114 35.92 -44.85 -35.11
N VAL A 115 36.70 -45.09 -34.06
CA VAL A 115 37.09 -44.07 -33.07
C VAL A 115 37.87 -42.93 -33.72
N ALA A 116 38.84 -43.23 -34.59
CA ALA A 116 39.62 -42.22 -35.31
C ALA A 116 38.75 -41.32 -36.21
N ARG A 117 37.76 -41.90 -36.92
CA ARG A 117 36.80 -41.14 -37.74
C ARG A 117 35.84 -40.29 -36.89
N GLY A 118 35.54 -40.70 -35.65
CA GLY A 118 34.61 -40.00 -34.75
C GLY A 118 35.19 -38.78 -34.00
N GLN A 119 36.52 -38.66 -33.88
CA GLN A 119 37.14 -37.62 -33.03
C GLN A 119 36.77 -36.17 -33.40
N ALA A 120 36.59 -35.88 -34.70
CA ALA A 120 36.17 -34.56 -35.14
C ALA A 120 34.72 -34.26 -34.70
N ALA A 121 33.83 -35.25 -34.81
CA ALA A 121 32.45 -35.15 -34.35
C ALA A 121 32.35 -35.00 -32.83
N THR A 122 33.15 -35.73 -32.05
CA THR A 122 33.22 -35.59 -30.59
C THR A 122 33.68 -34.20 -30.17
N ARG A 123 34.71 -33.64 -30.84
CA ARG A 123 35.16 -32.26 -30.59
C ARG A 123 34.08 -31.23 -30.92
N ALA A 124 33.38 -31.38 -32.04
CA ALA A 124 32.27 -30.51 -32.39
C ALA A 124 31.12 -30.61 -31.37
N ALA A 125 30.79 -31.82 -30.92
CA ALA A 125 29.77 -32.04 -29.90
C ALA A 125 30.13 -31.36 -28.57
N MET A 126 31.38 -31.47 -28.10
CA MET A 126 31.83 -30.79 -26.87
C MET A 126 31.68 -29.26 -26.97
N VAL A 127 32.06 -28.65 -28.10
CA VAL A 127 31.90 -27.20 -28.31
C VAL A 127 30.42 -26.81 -28.35
N LEU A 128 29.57 -27.57 -29.05
CA LEU A 128 28.14 -27.33 -29.10
C LEU A 128 27.49 -27.45 -27.71
N SER A 129 27.92 -28.41 -26.89
CA SER A 129 27.46 -28.56 -25.50
C SER A 129 27.84 -27.37 -24.63
N ASP A 130 29.08 -26.86 -24.73
CA ASP A 130 29.52 -25.67 -24.00
C ASP A 130 28.75 -24.41 -24.47
N LEU A 131 28.55 -24.25 -25.79
CA LEU A 131 27.74 -23.15 -26.34
C LEU A 131 26.30 -23.21 -25.86
N LEU A 132 25.69 -24.40 -25.86
CA LEU A 132 24.32 -24.60 -25.36
C LEU A 132 24.24 -24.27 -23.87
N ALA A 133 25.21 -24.71 -23.06
CA ALA A 133 25.23 -24.39 -21.62
C ALA A 133 25.34 -22.88 -21.36
N ARG A 134 26.17 -22.16 -22.12
CA ARG A 134 26.30 -20.70 -22.00
C ARG A 134 25.04 -19.97 -22.49
N ALA A 135 24.44 -20.44 -23.58
CA ALA A 135 23.21 -19.87 -24.12
C ALA A 135 22.05 -20.05 -23.14
N ASP A 136 21.88 -21.25 -22.58
CA ASP A 136 20.84 -21.58 -21.61
C ASP A 136 21.01 -20.78 -20.31
N ALA A 137 22.25 -20.64 -19.81
CA ALA A 137 22.54 -19.78 -18.65
C ALA A 137 22.16 -18.31 -18.92
N ARG A 138 22.44 -17.79 -20.13
CA ARG A 138 22.05 -16.41 -20.50
C ARG A 138 20.54 -16.26 -20.67
N ALA A 139 19.87 -17.26 -21.23
CA ALA A 139 18.42 -17.28 -21.34
C ALA A 139 17.76 -17.28 -19.95
N GLY A 140 18.30 -18.02 -18.99
CA GLY A 140 17.83 -18.03 -17.59
C GLY A 140 17.97 -16.66 -16.90
N GLU A 141 19.12 -15.98 -17.06
CA GLU A 141 19.31 -14.63 -16.53
C GLU A 141 18.35 -13.60 -17.16
N LEU A 142 18.10 -13.72 -18.47
CA LEU A 142 17.12 -12.88 -19.18
C LEU A 142 15.69 -13.14 -18.70
N ALA A 143 15.31 -14.41 -18.51
CA ALA A 143 14.00 -14.77 -17.97
C ALA A 143 13.79 -14.17 -16.56
N LYS A 144 14.77 -14.32 -15.67
CA LYS A 144 14.74 -13.72 -14.32
C LYS A 144 14.59 -12.20 -14.35
N ALA A 145 15.28 -11.53 -15.28
CA ALA A 145 15.17 -10.08 -15.44
C ALA A 145 13.79 -9.67 -15.99
N TYR A 146 13.25 -10.43 -16.95
CA TYR A 146 11.94 -10.17 -17.53
C TYR A 146 10.81 -10.39 -16.52
N ASP A 147 10.86 -11.46 -15.72
CA ASP A 147 9.87 -11.71 -14.66
C ASP A 147 9.86 -10.58 -13.63
N ARG A 148 11.05 -10.10 -13.22
CA ARG A 148 11.17 -8.94 -12.32
C ARG A 148 10.58 -7.67 -12.94
N ALA A 149 10.85 -7.41 -14.22
CA ALA A 149 10.32 -6.26 -14.91
C ALA A 149 8.80 -6.33 -15.07
N ARG A 150 8.25 -7.51 -15.36
CA ARG A 150 6.80 -7.75 -15.45
C ARG A 150 6.11 -7.51 -14.11
N ILE A 151 6.61 -8.09 -13.02
CA ILE A 151 6.07 -7.88 -11.67
C ILE A 151 6.10 -6.39 -11.29
N ALA A 152 7.20 -5.70 -11.56
CA ALA A 152 7.30 -4.26 -11.30
C ALA A 152 6.31 -3.44 -12.15
N GLY A 153 6.09 -3.83 -13.41
CA GLY A 153 5.11 -3.20 -14.30
C GLY A 153 3.68 -3.40 -13.82
N GLU A 154 3.29 -4.62 -13.47
CA GLU A 154 1.98 -4.95 -12.92
C GLU A 154 1.72 -4.21 -11.60
N GLN A 155 2.74 -4.08 -10.74
CA GLN A 155 2.63 -3.26 -9.53
C GLN A 155 2.38 -1.79 -9.87
N CYS A 156 3.13 -1.22 -10.83
CA CYS A 156 2.94 0.17 -11.25
C CYS A 156 1.52 0.42 -11.79
N GLU A 157 1.00 -0.51 -12.61
CA GLU A 157 -0.35 -0.44 -13.14
C GLU A 157 -1.40 -0.49 -12.02
N ARG A 158 -1.26 -1.40 -11.04
CA ARG A 158 -2.17 -1.50 -9.90
C ARG A 158 -2.17 -0.25 -9.03
N GLU A 159 -0.99 0.33 -8.76
CA GLU A 159 -0.88 1.59 -8.01
C GLU A 159 -1.56 2.73 -8.77
N TYR A 160 -1.33 2.85 -10.08
CA TYR A 160 -1.97 3.85 -10.93
C TYR A 160 -3.49 3.70 -10.99
N ASP A 161 -3.98 2.47 -11.21
CA ASP A 161 -5.41 2.15 -11.15
C ASP A 161 -6.00 2.48 -9.77
N GLY A 162 -5.24 2.18 -8.72
CA GLY A 162 -5.56 2.55 -7.36
C GLY A 162 -5.66 4.06 -7.15
N LEU A 163 -4.88 4.89 -7.85
CA LEU A 163 -4.96 6.35 -7.79
C LEU A 163 -6.12 6.90 -8.63
N ILE A 164 -6.32 6.37 -9.84
CA ILE A 164 -7.33 6.89 -10.78
C ILE A 164 -8.74 6.40 -10.45
N LYS A 165 -8.95 5.10 -10.20
CA LYS A 165 -10.28 4.58 -9.85
C LYS A 165 -10.76 5.04 -8.48
N ARG A 166 -9.86 5.46 -7.57
CA ARG A 166 -10.22 6.10 -6.29
C ARG A 166 -10.38 7.61 -6.36
N SER A 167 -10.18 8.24 -7.51
CA SER A 167 -10.66 9.61 -7.69
C SER A 167 -12.19 9.54 -7.75
N PRO A 168 -12.94 9.91 -6.68
CA PRO A 168 -14.36 10.11 -6.89
C PRO A 168 -14.46 11.22 -7.92
N SER A 169 -15.33 11.05 -8.91
CA SER A 169 -15.87 12.19 -9.64
C SER A 169 -16.30 13.23 -8.60
N SER A 170 -15.47 14.27 -8.42
CA SER A 170 -15.86 15.48 -7.73
C SER A 170 -17.05 16.01 -8.51
N GLY A 171 -18.23 16.01 -7.85
CA GLY A 171 -19.43 16.66 -8.36
C GLY A 171 -19.22 18.15 -8.55
#